data_AF-A0A0N0ITQ8-F1
#
_entry.id   AF-A0A0N0ITQ8-F1
#
_cell.length_a   1.000
_cell.length_b   1.000
_cell.length_c   1.000
_cell.angle_alpha   90.00
_cell.angle_beta   90.00
_cell.angle_gamma   90.00
#
_symmetry.space_group_name_H-M   'P 1'
#
loop_
_entity.id
_entity.type
_entity.pdbx_description
1 polymer ?
#
loop_
_entity_poly.entity_id
_entity_poly.type
_entity_poly.pdbx_seq_one_letter_code
_entity_poly.pdbx_strand_id
1 'polypeptide(L)'
;MAVSKIGGVLGKASLGAAVLMDTKGVYNYYRNPDSSNKVSPAKAGLNTSMGVVGVVGGTVGATVSTIYFGVDAFYPGGWEAAMEMNNSLMEQNQNIVTGFNLYRDY
;
A
#
# COMPACT_ATOMS: atom_id res chain seq x y z
N MET A 1 -4.90 -26.26 -17.03
CA MET A 1 -6.28 -25.80 -16.73
C MET A 1 -6.69 -25.86 -15.25
N ALA A 2 -6.19 -26.80 -14.43
CA ALA A 2 -6.52 -26.83 -12.99
C ALA A 2 -5.82 -25.74 -12.16
N VAL A 3 -4.54 -25.47 -12.45
CA VAL A 3 -3.71 -24.49 -11.71
C VAL A 3 -4.26 -23.05 -11.82
N SER A 4 -4.72 -22.61 -13.00
CA SER A 4 -5.27 -21.25 -13.14
C SER A 4 -6.64 -21.07 -12.47
N LYS A 5 -7.44 -22.14 -12.37
CA LYS A 5 -8.73 -22.12 -11.65
C LYS A 5 -8.52 -22.04 -10.14
N ILE A 6 -7.59 -22.85 -9.60
CA ILE A 6 -7.21 -22.80 -8.19
C ILE A 6 -6.58 -21.44 -7.85
N GLY A 7 -5.68 -20.94 -8.69
CA GLY A 7 -5.08 -19.61 -8.55
C GLY A 7 -6.11 -18.47 -8.55
N GLY A 8 -7.13 -18.54 -9.42
CA GLY A 8 -8.21 -17.54 -9.47
C GLY A 8 -9.10 -17.56 -8.22
N VAL A 9 -9.40 -18.73 -7.65
CA VAL A 9 -10.17 -18.87 -6.41
C VAL A 9 -9.37 -18.38 -5.21
N LEU A 10 -8.11 -18.82 -5.10
CA LEU A 10 -7.22 -18.40 -4.02
C LEU A 10 -6.97 -16.88 -4.05
N GLY A 11 -6.73 -16.31 -5.23
CA GLY A 11 -6.54 -14.86 -5.37
C GLY A 11 -7.75 -14.05 -4.86
N LYS A 12 -8.97 -14.46 -5.21
CA LYS A 12 -10.20 -13.80 -4.72
C LYS A 12 -10.42 -14.01 -3.23
N ALA A 13 -10.15 -15.20 -2.70
CA ALA A 13 -10.26 -15.49 -1.28
C ALA A 13 -9.27 -14.64 -0.45
N SER A 14 -8.00 -14.57 -0.89
CA SER A 14 -6.98 -13.73 -0.28
C SER A 14 -7.34 -12.24 -0.33
N LEU A 15 -7.89 -11.76 -1.46
CA LEU A 15 -8.41 -10.40 -1.57
C LEU A 15 -9.52 -10.13 -0.54
N GLY A 16 -10.49 -11.03 -0.42
CA GLY A 16 -11.57 -10.90 0.57
C GLY A 16 -11.04 -10.85 2.00
N ALA A 17 -10.09 -11.72 2.34
CA ALA A 17 -9.44 -11.70 3.65
C ALA A 17 -8.68 -10.39 3.91
N ALA A 18 -7.95 -9.88 2.91
CA ALA A 18 -7.22 -8.62 3.01
C ALA A 18 -8.17 -7.43 3.27
N VAL A 19 -9.28 -7.33 2.53
CA VAL A 19 -10.28 -6.27 2.73
C VAL A 19 -10.88 -6.32 4.14
N LEU A 20 -11.15 -7.51 4.68
CA LEU A 20 -11.64 -7.64 6.06
C LEU A 20 -10.60 -7.20 7.09
N MET A 21 -9.32 -7.53 6.89
CA MET A 21 -8.24 -7.08 7.76
C MET A 21 -8.09 -5.56 7.72
N ASP A 22 -8.11 -4.96 6.53
CA ASP A 22 -8.05 -3.50 6.38
C ASP A 22 -9.28 -2.81 6.97
N THR A 23 -10.48 -3.39 6.85
CA THR A 23 -11.68 -2.86 7.50
C THR A 23 -11.53 -2.82 9.02
N LYS A 24 -10.96 -3.88 9.62
CA LYS A 24 -10.62 -3.89 11.05
C LYS A 24 -9.53 -2.86 11.38
N GLY A 25 -8.55 -2.69 10.49
CA GLY A 25 -7.51 -1.67 10.62
C GLY A 25 -8.07 -0.25 10.60
N VAL A 26 -9.04 0.04 9.74
CA VAL A 26 -9.75 1.32 9.68
C VAL A 26 -10.61 1.54 10.92
N TYR A 27 -11.27 0.49 11.43
CA TYR A 27 -11.98 0.58 12.70
C TYR A 27 -11.02 0.99 13.84
N ASN A 28 -9.84 0.35 13.91
CA ASN A 28 -8.81 0.72 14.87
C ASN A 28 -8.29 2.13 14.66
N TYR A 29 -8.10 2.58 13.42
CA TYR A 29 -7.66 3.95 13.11
C TYR A 29 -8.56 5.01 13.77
N TYR A 30 -9.88 4.81 13.75
CA TYR A 30 -10.82 5.76 14.35
C TYR A 30 -11.11 5.54 15.84
N ARG A 31 -11.05 4.30 16.33
CA ARG A 31 -11.53 3.94 17.68
C ARG A 31 -10.43 3.57 18.66
N ASN A 32 -9.28 3.13 18.16
CA ASN A 32 -8.12 2.70 18.93
C ASN A 32 -6.85 3.27 18.29
N PRO A 33 -6.63 4.61 18.32
CA PRO A 33 -5.55 5.26 17.56
C PRO A 33 -4.14 4.80 18.00
N ASP A 34 -3.98 4.22 19.18
CA ASP A 34 -2.72 3.66 19.67
C ASP A 34 -2.48 2.21 19.21
N SER A 35 -3.44 1.60 18.51
CA SER A 35 -3.29 0.26 17.95
C SER A 35 -2.20 0.21 16.89
N SER A 36 -1.27 -0.74 17.02
CA SER A 36 -0.27 -1.06 16.00
C SER A 36 -0.90 -1.56 14.69
N ASN A 37 -2.10 -2.15 14.76
CA ASN A 37 -2.85 -2.65 13.61
C ASN A 37 -3.88 -1.62 13.10
N LYS A 38 -3.53 -0.33 13.08
CA LYS A 38 -4.37 0.71 12.47
C LYS A 38 -4.01 0.88 11.00
N VAL A 39 -5.01 1.11 10.16
CA VAL A 39 -4.84 1.37 8.73
C VAL A 39 -5.67 2.59 8.38
N SER A 40 -5.08 3.59 7.73
CA SER A 40 -5.83 4.77 7.31
C SER A 40 -6.88 4.39 6.25
N PRO A 41 -8.05 5.05 6.20
CA PRO A 41 -9.05 4.77 5.17
C PRO A 41 -8.51 4.89 3.75
N ALA A 42 -7.61 5.84 3.52
CA ALA A 42 -6.94 6.02 2.24
C ALA A 42 -6.05 4.82 1.88
N LYS A 43 -5.24 4.32 2.83
CA LYS A 43 -4.40 3.12 2.63
C LYS A 43 -5.24 1.88 2.40
N ALA A 44 -6.34 1.70 3.15
CA ALA A 44 -7.28 0.59 2.92
C ALA A 44 -7.90 0.63 1.50
N GLY A 45 -8.24 1.83 1.00
CA GLY A 45 -8.72 2.02 -0.36
C GLY A 45 -7.67 1.66 -1.42
N LEU A 46 -6.42 2.09 -1.23
CA LEU A 46 -5.31 1.75 -2.12
C LEU A 46 -5.01 0.24 -2.10
N ASN A 47 -4.89 -0.38 -0.92
CA ASN A 47 -4.70 -1.81 -0.76
C ASN A 47 -5.80 -2.61 -1.45
N THR A 48 -7.07 -2.23 -1.25
CA THR A 48 -8.20 -2.90 -1.91
C THR A 48 -8.11 -2.78 -3.43
N SER A 49 -7.79 -1.58 -3.94
CA SER A 49 -7.67 -1.33 -5.39
C SER A 49 -6.53 -2.14 -5.99
N MET A 50 -5.37 -2.18 -5.33
CA MET A 50 -4.23 -2.99 -5.76
C MET A 50 -4.53 -4.47 -5.68
N GLY A 51 -5.23 -4.93 -4.64
CA GLY A 51 -5.71 -6.30 -4.54
C GLY A 51 -6.64 -6.68 -5.69
N VAL A 52 -7.56 -5.80 -6.09
CA VAL A 52 -8.42 -6.01 -7.27
C VAL A 52 -7.59 -6.08 -8.54
N VAL A 53 -6.67 -5.14 -8.76
CA VAL A 53 -5.75 -5.14 -9.92
C VAL A 53 -4.98 -6.46 -10.01
N GLY A 54 -4.52 -7.01 -8.87
CA GLY A 54 -3.82 -8.29 -8.80
C GLY A 54 -4.67 -9.47 -9.23
N VAL A 55 -5.97 -9.45 -8.92
CA VAL A 55 -6.90 -10.52 -9.26
C VAL A 55 -7.39 -10.43 -10.71
N VAL A 56 -7.70 -9.23 -11.21
CA VAL A 56 -8.37 -9.06 -12.51
C VAL A 56 -7.42 -8.67 -13.64
N GLY A 57 -6.25 -8.10 -13.34
CA GLY A 57 -5.31 -7.58 -14.34
C GLY A 57 -4.38 -8.62 -14.98
N GLY A 58 -4.67 -9.91 -14.81
CA GLY A 58 -3.83 -11.00 -15.31
C GLY A 58 -2.40 -10.94 -14.74
N THR A 59 -1.42 -11.42 -15.51
CA THR A 59 -0.01 -11.47 -15.07
C THR A 59 0.54 -10.08 -14.74
N VAL A 60 0.24 -9.06 -15.57
CA VAL A 60 0.73 -7.69 -15.35
C VAL A 60 0.16 -7.12 -14.06
N GLY A 61 -1.16 -7.23 -13.86
CA GLY A 61 -1.81 -6.76 -12.62
C GLY A 61 -1.27 -7.49 -11.39
N ALA A 62 -1.08 -8.81 -11.47
CA ALA A 62 -0.49 -9.60 -10.40
C ALA A 62 0.95 -9.16 -10.07
N THR A 63 1.79 -8.89 -11.07
CA THR A 63 3.15 -8.39 -10.86
C THR A 63 3.16 -7.03 -10.19
N VAL A 64 2.39 -6.05 -10.69
CA VAL A 64 2.35 -4.71 -10.11
C VAL A 64 1.84 -4.76 -8.67
N SER A 65 0.80 -5.55 -8.40
CA SER A 65 0.24 -5.71 -7.06
C SER A 65 1.21 -6.40 -6.11
N THR A 66 1.95 -7.41 -6.60
CA THR A 66 2.99 -8.09 -5.81
C THR A 66 4.10 -7.13 -5.42
N ILE A 67 4.53 -6.24 -6.33
CA ILE A 67 5.54 -5.22 -6.01
C ILE A 67 4.98 -4.24 -4.97
N TYR A 68 3.76 -3.73 -5.17
CA TYR A 68 3.12 -2.81 -4.24
C TYR A 68 3.06 -3.38 -2.81
N PHE A 69 2.52 -4.59 -2.65
CA PHE A 69 2.42 -5.26 -1.35
C PHE A 69 3.78 -5.73 -0.83
N GLY A 70 4.73 -6.04 -1.72
CA GLY A 70 6.10 -6.35 -1.35
C GLY A 70 6.79 -5.18 -0.67
N VAL A 71 6.62 -3.95 -1.19
CA VAL A 71 7.14 -2.75 -0.52
C VAL A 71 6.50 -2.59 0.86
N ASP A 72 5.18 -2.71 0.98
CA ASP A 72 4.51 -2.61 2.29
C ASP A 72 4.93 -3.71 3.29
N ALA A 73 5.29 -4.90 2.80
CA ALA A 73 5.70 -6.02 3.65
C ALA A 73 7.18 -5.99 4.07
N PHE A 74 8.07 -5.51 3.18
CA PHE A 74 9.52 -5.61 3.37
C PHE A 74 10.21 -4.27 3.62
N TYR A 75 9.61 -3.14 3.25
CA TYR A 75 10.14 -1.82 3.59
C TYR A 75 9.61 -1.40 4.97
N PRO A 76 10.47 -1.05 5.95
CA PRO A 76 10.00 -0.61 7.27
C PRO A 76 9.07 0.60 7.17
N GLY A 77 7.82 0.43 7.63
CA GLY A 77 6.77 1.44 7.52
C GLY A 77 6.13 1.58 6.13
N GLY A 78 6.52 0.75 5.17
CA GLY A 78 5.91 0.64 3.85
C GLY A 78 5.96 1.93 3.02
N TRP A 79 4.98 2.09 2.13
CA TRP A 79 4.87 3.28 1.29
C TRP A 79 4.69 4.58 2.10
N GLU A 80 4.03 4.51 3.27
CA GLU A 80 3.85 5.68 4.14
C GLU A 80 5.20 6.23 4.63
N ALA A 81 6.07 5.37 5.20
CA ALA A 81 7.40 5.80 5.62
C ALA A 81 8.28 6.25 4.44
N ALA A 82 8.17 5.60 3.28
CA ALA A 82 8.90 6.01 2.08
C ALA A 82 8.49 7.43 1.64
N MET A 83 7.20 7.75 1.67
CA MET A 83 6.69 9.09 1.35
C MET A 83 7.03 10.12 2.42
N GLU A 84 6.92 9.76 3.71
CA GLU A 84 7.31 10.64 4.82
C GLU A 84 8.79 11.01 4.77
N MET A 85 9.67 10.03 4.53
CA MET A 85 11.10 10.27 4.37
C MET A 85 11.36 11.26 3.23
N ASN A 86 10.73 11.06 2.07
CA ASN A 86 10.85 11.94 0.93
C ASN A 86 10.41 13.38 1.25
N ASN A 87 9.24 13.54 1.90
CA ASN A 87 8.75 14.84 2.34
C ASN A 87 9.71 15.50 3.33
N SER A 88 10.23 14.74 4.31
CA SER A 88 11.18 15.25 5.30
C SER A 88 12.51 15.70 4.68
N LEU A 89 13.00 14.98 3.65
CA LEU A 89 14.21 15.37 2.92
C LEU A 89 13.97 16.66 2.14
N MET A 90 12.80 16.82 1.53
CA MET A 90 12.43 18.05 0.84
C MET A 90 12.35 19.23 1.81
N GLU A 91 11.67 19.07 2.95
CA GLU A 91 11.53 20.10 3.98
C GLU A 91 12.89 20.50 4.60
N GLN A 92 13.72 19.52 4.98
CA GLN A 92 15.05 19.77 5.53
C GLN A 92 15.94 20.54 4.55
N ASN A 93 15.92 20.17 3.26
CA ASN A 93 16.72 20.87 2.27
C ASN A 93 16.15 22.24 1.93
N GLN A 94 14.83 22.46 1.99
CA GLN A 94 14.23 23.78 1.83
C GLN A 94 14.65 24.77 2.93
N ASN A 95 14.97 24.28 4.13
CA ASN A 95 15.53 25.10 5.21
C ASN A 95 16.99 25.55 4.95
N ILE A 96 17.71 24.87 4.04
CA ILE A 96 19.09 25.20 3.67
C ILE A 96 19.12 25.97 2.34
N VAL A 97 18.36 25.48 1.36
CA VAL A 97 18.27 26.02 0.00
C VAL A 97 16.81 26.34 -0.29
N THR A 98 16.47 27.62 -0.20
CA THR A 98 15.12 28.11 -0.49
C THR A 98 14.68 27.71 -1.90
N GLY A 99 13.52 27.07 -2.00
CA GLY A 99 12.99 26.58 -3.28
C GLY A 99 13.54 25.23 -3.73
N PHE A 100 14.29 24.52 -2.87
CA PHE A 100 14.68 23.14 -3.14
C PHE A 100 13.46 22.25 -3.38
N ASN A 101 13.50 21.45 -4.44
CA ASN A 101 12.48 20.46 -4.77
C ASN A 101 13.18 19.26 -5.41
N LEU A 102 13.03 18.08 -4.80
CA LEU A 102 13.61 16.83 -5.29
C LEU A 102 13.14 16.46 -6.70
N TYR A 103 12.00 16.99 -7.11
CA TYR A 103 11.34 16.70 -8.37
C TYR A 103 11.39 17.84 -9.39
N ARG A 104 12.17 18.90 -9.14
CA ARG A 104 12.18 20.08 -10.02
C ARG A 104 12.52 19.75 -11.48
N ASP A 105 13.40 18.79 -11.67
CA ASP A 105 14.02 18.48 -12.97
C ASP A 105 13.48 17.16 -13.58
N TYR A 106 12.34 16.65 -13.07
CA TYR A 106 11.67 15.43 -13.54
C TYR A 106 10.28 15.71 -14.12
#